data_AF-A0A972E0N2-F1
#
_entry.id   AF-A0A972E0N2-F1
#
_cell.length_a   1.000
_cell.length_b   1.000
_cell.length_c   1.000
_cell.angle_alpha   90.00
_cell.angle_beta   90.00
_cell.angle_gamma   90.00
#
_symmetry.space_group_name_H-M   'P 1'
#
loop_
_entity.id
_entity.type
_entity.pdbx_description
1 polymer ?
#
loop_
_entity_poly.entity_id
_entity_poly.type
_entity_poly.pdbx_seq_one_letter_code
_entity_poly.pdbx_strand_id
1 'polypeptide(L)'
;MMSERCEKVRLAAMAALDGETPPLSEQEIREHLAACAACRAQVEQLQRALAPLKRQKLRVVAEDVWPGVEAALRKQTAPAQPRREACVFAALGLFLLACKIVGVLPELAGNWLPKVLPLAAALVLFCVLKQNPFQITGNLKLEGNLR
;
A
#
# COMPACT_ATOMS: atom_id res chain seq x y z
N MET A 1 0.23 37.30 -13.76
CA MET A 1 -0.65 37.13 -12.58
C MET A 1 -1.82 36.25 -13.01
N MET A 2 -1.96 35.06 -12.42
CA MET A 2 -3.13 34.20 -12.65
C MET A 2 -4.25 34.66 -11.72
N SER A 3 -5.40 35.02 -12.29
CA SER A 3 -6.60 35.31 -11.50
C SER A 3 -7.32 34.02 -11.14
N GLU A 4 -8.02 34.00 -10.01
CA GLU A 4 -8.80 32.85 -9.53
C GLU A 4 -9.79 32.32 -10.59
N ARG A 5 -10.36 33.21 -11.41
CA ARG A 5 -11.27 32.82 -12.50
C ARG A 5 -10.54 32.04 -13.61
N CYS A 6 -9.32 32.44 -13.96
CA CYS A 6 -8.52 31.71 -14.95
C CYS A 6 -8.20 30.30 -14.49
N GLU A 7 -7.90 30.12 -13.20
CA GLU A 7 -7.64 28.81 -12.61
C GLU A 7 -8.89 27.91 -12.66
N LYS A 8 -10.05 28.41 -12.20
CA LYS A 8 -11.31 27.66 -12.24
C LYS A 8 -11.68 27.23 -13.67
N VAL A 9 -11.53 28.11 -14.65
CA VAL A 9 -11.82 27.80 -16.06
C VAL A 9 -10.87 26.76 -16.61
N ARG A 10 -9.58 26.82 -16.27
CA ARG A 10 -8.61 25.81 -16.71
C ARG A 10 -8.92 24.43 -16.14
N LEU A 11 -9.22 24.34 -14.85
CA LEU A 11 -9.60 23.09 -14.21
C LEU A 11 -10.88 22.52 -14.81
N ALA A 12 -11.91 23.36 -15.00
CA ALA A 12 -13.15 22.95 -15.63
C ALA A 12 -12.95 22.49 -17.08
N ALA A 13 -12.10 23.17 -17.85
CA ALA A 13 -11.77 22.78 -19.22
C ALA A 13 -11.00 21.45 -19.26
N MET A 14 -10.10 21.18 -18.30
CA MET A 14 -9.42 19.89 -18.17
C MET A 14 -10.40 18.76 -17.87
N ALA A 15 -11.25 18.93 -16.85
CA ALA A 15 -12.26 17.93 -16.48
C ALA A 15 -13.18 17.60 -17.68
N ALA A 16 -13.62 18.62 -18.43
CA ALA A 16 -14.41 18.43 -19.63
C ALA A 16 -13.64 17.66 -20.75
N LEU A 17 -12.33 17.88 -20.88
CA LEU A 17 -11.50 17.16 -21.86
C LEU A 17 -11.30 15.68 -21.52
N ASP A 18 -11.28 15.37 -20.22
CA ASP A 18 -11.17 14.01 -19.69
C ASP A 18 -12.52 13.27 -19.68
N GLY A 19 -13.62 13.95 -20.02
CA GLY A 19 -14.98 13.38 -20.05
C GLY A 19 -15.65 13.36 -18.68
N GLU A 20 -15.11 14.07 -17.70
CA GLU A 20 -15.71 14.27 -16.38
C GLU A 20 -16.73 15.42 -16.41
N THR A 21 -17.55 15.53 -15.37
CA THR A 21 -18.52 16.62 -15.21
C THR A 21 -17.84 17.83 -14.57
N PRO A 22 -17.60 18.94 -15.30
CA PRO A 22 -16.94 20.11 -14.76
C PRO A 22 -17.83 20.92 -13.82
N PRO A 23 -17.25 21.69 -12.89
CA PRO A 23 -18.00 22.57 -11.99
C PRO A 23 -18.52 23.85 -12.68
N LEU A 24 -17.99 24.20 -13.85
CA LEU A 24 -18.48 25.31 -14.68
C LEU A 24 -19.20 24.75 -15.90
N SER A 25 -20.24 25.43 -16.34
CA SER A 25 -20.95 25.09 -17.57
C SER A 25 -20.06 25.30 -18.80
N GLU A 26 -20.35 24.56 -19.87
CA GLU A 26 -19.64 24.72 -21.15
C GLU A 26 -19.69 26.15 -21.68
N GLN A 27 -20.81 26.85 -21.43
CA GLN A 27 -20.98 28.23 -21.85
C GLN A 27 -20.05 29.19 -21.09
N GLU A 28 -19.95 29.06 -19.76
CA GLU A 28 -19.03 29.89 -18.95
C GLU A 28 -17.56 29.67 -19.34
N ILE A 29 -17.20 28.42 -19.65
CA ILE A 29 -15.87 28.08 -20.15
C ILE A 29 -15.63 28.78 -21.50
N ARG A 30 -16.55 28.63 -22.46
CA ARG A 30 -16.43 29.26 -23.80
C ARG A 30 -16.31 30.77 -23.73
N GLU A 31 -17.15 31.43 -22.92
CA GLU A 31 -17.13 32.88 -22.72
C GLU A 31 -15.77 33.37 -22.21
N HIS A 32 -15.20 32.67 -21.23
CA HIS A 32 -13.88 33.04 -20.72
C HIS A 32 -12.76 32.78 -21.73
N LEU A 33 -12.80 31.66 -22.46
CA LEU A 33 -11.80 31.36 -23.49
C LEU A 33 -11.86 32.35 -24.68
N ALA A 34 -13.04 32.89 -24.99
CA ALA A 34 -13.17 33.96 -25.97
C ALA A 34 -12.44 35.25 -25.52
N ALA A 35 -12.56 35.60 -24.24
CA ALA A 35 -12.01 36.81 -23.65
C ALA A 35 -10.53 36.70 -23.21
N CYS A 36 -10.05 35.51 -22.86
CA CYS A 36 -8.70 35.31 -22.32
C CYS A 36 -7.80 34.51 -23.27
N ALA A 37 -6.90 35.20 -23.97
CA ALA A 37 -5.95 34.57 -24.90
C ALA A 37 -5.01 33.56 -24.22
N ALA A 38 -4.58 33.82 -22.98
CA ALA A 38 -3.69 32.93 -22.24
C ALA A 38 -4.36 31.59 -21.89
N CYS A 39 -5.60 31.62 -21.37
CA CYS A 39 -6.35 30.40 -21.08
C CYS A 39 -6.68 29.61 -22.34
N ARG A 40 -7.06 30.31 -23.43
CA ARG A 40 -7.28 29.68 -24.75
C ARG A 40 -6.05 28.94 -25.25
N ALA A 41 -4.88 29.58 -25.25
CA ALA A 41 -3.63 28.95 -25.69
C ALA A 41 -3.28 27.69 -24.87
N GLN A 42 -3.53 27.71 -23.56
CA GLN A 42 -3.28 26.56 -22.67
C GLN A 42 -4.26 25.40 -22.92
N VAL A 43 -5.55 25.69 -23.08
CA VAL A 43 -6.55 24.66 -23.42
C VAL A 43 -6.27 24.06 -24.80
N GLU A 44 -5.90 24.87 -25.79
CA GLU A 44 -5.47 24.39 -27.10
C GLU A 44 -4.20 23.54 -27.04
N GLN A 45 -3.26 23.86 -26.15
CA GLN A 45 -2.08 23.01 -25.92
C GLN A 45 -2.47 21.64 -25.35
N LEU A 46 -3.38 21.60 -24.37
CA LEU A 46 -3.91 20.35 -23.81
C LEU A 46 -4.64 19.52 -24.87
N GLN A 47 -5.49 20.14 -25.67
CA GLN A 47 -6.20 19.47 -26.76
C GLN A 47 -5.23 18.87 -27.79
N ARG A 48 -4.17 19.60 -28.15
CA ARG A 48 -3.13 19.10 -29.06
C ARG A 48 -2.37 17.91 -28.46
N ALA A 49 -2.11 17.91 -27.16
CA ALA A 49 -1.47 16.79 -26.46
C ALA A 49 -2.38 15.55 -26.38
N LEU A 50 -3.69 15.74 -26.22
CA LEU A 50 -4.68 14.66 -26.18
C LEU A 50 -5.00 14.08 -27.56
N ALA A 51 -4.89 14.88 -28.63
CA ALA A 51 -5.20 14.46 -30.00
C ALA A 51 -4.54 13.14 -30.43
N PRO A 52 -3.23 12.89 -30.20
CA PRO A 52 -2.62 11.60 -30.52
C PRO A 52 -3.17 10.47 -29.65
N LEU A 53 -3.45 10.71 -28.36
CA LEU A 53 -3.98 9.69 -27.44
C LEU A 53 -5.39 9.25 -27.85
N LYS A 54 -6.26 10.19 -28.26
CA LYS A 54 -7.61 9.90 -28.76
C LYS A 54 -7.62 9.05 -30.03
N ARG A 55 -6.52 9.04 -30.79
CA ARG A 55 -6.37 8.22 -32.01
C ARG A 55 -5.86 6.82 -31.70
N GLN A 56 -5.35 6.57 -30.49
CA GLN A 56 -4.90 5.25 -30.11
C GLN A 56 -6.09 4.31 -29.97
N LYS A 57 -6.03 3.19 -30.68
CA LYS A 57 -6.97 2.09 -30.46
C LYS A 57 -6.40 1.21 -29.37
N LEU A 58 -7.17 1.01 -28.31
CA LEU A 58 -6.82 0.02 -27.32
C LEU A 58 -6.79 -1.34 -28.01
N ARG A 59 -5.64 -2.02 -27.97
CA ARG A 59 -5.59 -3.44 -28.34
C ARG A 59 -6.32 -4.19 -27.23
N VAL A 60 -7.58 -4.53 -27.47
CA VAL A 60 -8.32 -5.42 -26.60
C VAL A 60 -7.73 -6.81 -26.79
N VAL A 61 -6.91 -7.25 -25.83
CA VAL A 61 -6.48 -8.64 -25.74
C VAL A 61 -7.67 -9.39 -25.15
N ALA A 62 -8.15 -10.42 -25.88
CA ALA A 62 -9.33 -11.19 -25.47
C ALA A 62 -9.07 -12.12 -24.27
N GLU A 63 -7.81 -12.22 -23.83
CA GLU A 63 -7.40 -13.03 -22.68
C GLU A 63 -7.63 -12.26 -21.39
N ASP A 64 -8.31 -12.90 -20.44
CA ASP A 64 -8.50 -12.38 -19.11
C ASP A 64 -7.19 -12.45 -18.33
N VAL A 65 -6.54 -11.30 -18.14
CA VAL A 65 -5.30 -11.18 -17.36
C VAL A 65 -5.55 -11.11 -15.86
N TRP A 66 -6.81 -10.93 -15.42
CA TRP A 66 -7.16 -10.73 -14.03
C TRP A 66 -6.75 -11.89 -13.11
N PRO A 67 -6.92 -13.18 -13.48
CA PRO A 67 -6.48 -14.29 -12.65
C PRO A 67 -4.97 -14.27 -12.36
N GLY A 68 -4.17 -13.86 -13.35
CA GLY A 68 -2.72 -13.71 -13.20
C GLY A 68 -2.34 -12.59 -12.24
N VAL A 69 -3.01 -11.43 -12.36
CA VAL A 69 -2.83 -10.30 -11.45
C VAL A 69 -3.25 -10.66 -10.03
N GLU A 70 -4.41 -11.29 -9.86
CA GLU A 70 -4.92 -11.71 -8.56
C GLU A 70 -3.96 -12.71 -7.89
N ALA A 71 -3.46 -13.69 -8.63
CA ALA A 71 -2.48 -14.64 -8.12
C ALA A 71 -1.17 -13.95 -7.70
N ALA A 72 -0.70 -12.96 -8.46
CA ALA A 72 0.49 -12.19 -8.11
C ALA A 72 0.29 -11.36 -6.83
N LEU A 73 -0.86 -10.69 -6.70
CA LEU A 73 -1.21 -9.92 -5.50
C LEU A 73 -1.34 -10.81 -4.27
N ARG A 74 -1.96 -11.99 -4.41
CA ARG A 74 -2.05 -12.99 -3.33
C ARG A 74 -0.67 -13.48 -2.89
N LYS A 75 0.28 -13.67 -3.80
CA LYS A 75 1.65 -14.06 -3.43
C LYS A 75 2.40 -12.96 -2.66
N GLN A 76 2.14 -11.69 -2.98
CA GLN A 76 2.76 -10.55 -2.28
C GLN A 76 2.15 -10.31 -0.90
N THR A 77 0.85 -10.56 -0.76
CA THR A 77 0.12 -10.38 0.51
C THR A 77 0.06 -11.64 1.36
N ALA A 78 0.46 -12.80 0.82
CA ALA A 78 0.57 -14.03 1.58
C ALA A 78 1.55 -13.80 2.73
N PRO A 79 1.11 -13.90 4.00
CA PRO A 79 2.01 -13.76 5.13
C PRO A 79 3.11 -14.81 4.99
N ALA A 80 4.37 -14.40 5.21
CA ALA A 80 5.51 -15.33 5.27
C ALA A 80 5.11 -16.50 6.16
N GLN A 81 5.06 -17.70 5.57
CA GLN A 81 4.33 -18.83 6.11
C GLN A 81 4.78 -19.12 7.56
N PRO A 82 3.95 -18.82 8.59
CA PRO A 82 4.41 -18.74 9.98
C PRO A 82 4.57 -20.12 10.63
N ARG A 83 4.62 -21.21 9.85
CA ARG A 83 4.62 -22.58 10.35
C ARG A 83 5.78 -22.85 11.31
N ARG A 84 6.95 -22.28 11.03
CA ARG A 84 8.12 -22.42 11.89
C ARG A 84 7.99 -21.60 13.18
N GLU A 85 7.47 -20.37 13.10
CA GLU A 85 7.27 -19.50 14.27
C GLU A 85 6.18 -20.06 15.19
N ALA A 86 5.06 -20.51 14.63
CA ALA A 86 3.98 -21.15 15.38
C ALA A 86 4.46 -22.40 16.13
N CYS A 87 5.30 -23.24 15.51
CA CYS A 87 5.92 -24.39 16.19
C CYS A 87 6.86 -23.97 17.32
N VAL A 88 7.64 -22.91 17.13
CA VAL A 88 8.54 -22.38 18.17
C VAL A 88 7.75 -21.82 19.35
N PHE A 89 6.67 -21.06 19.11
CA PHE A 89 5.80 -20.56 20.17
C PHE A 89 5.07 -21.68 20.91
N ALA A 90 4.60 -22.70 20.19
CA ALA A 90 3.99 -23.88 20.81
C ALA A 90 4.99 -24.64 21.71
N ALA A 91 6.24 -24.82 21.24
CA ALA A 91 7.29 -25.45 22.01
C ALA A 91 7.67 -24.63 23.26
N LEU A 92 7.76 -23.30 23.14
CA LEU A 92 7.99 -22.43 24.30
C LEU A 92 6.84 -22.54 25.30
N GLY A 93 5.58 -22.47 24.85
CA GLY A 93 4.41 -22.61 25.72
C GLY A 93 4.43 -23.91 26.52
N LEU A 94 4.80 -25.01 25.87
CA LEU A 94 4.91 -26.33 26.51
C LEU A 94 6.07 -26.40 27.52
N PHE A 95 7.22 -25.77 27.20
CA PHE A 95 8.36 -25.64 28.12
C PHE A 95 8.00 -24.82 29.37
N LEU A 96 7.32 -23.69 29.19
CA LEU A 96 6.86 -22.85 30.31
C LEU A 96 5.87 -23.58 31.20
N LEU A 97 4.94 -24.33 30.60
CA LEU A 97 3.99 -25.18 31.33
C LEU A 97 4.73 -26.23 32.18
N ALA A 98 5.72 -26.91 31.61
CA ALA A 98 6.54 -27.87 32.33
C ALA A 98 7.31 -27.23 33.50
N CYS A 99 7.92 -26.05 33.30
CA CYS A 99 8.59 -25.32 34.38
C CYS A 99 7.60 -24.94 35.51
N LYS A 100 6.37 -24.58 35.16
CA LYS A 100 5.32 -24.28 36.13
C LYS A 100 4.92 -25.50 36.95
N ILE A 101 4.77 -26.67 36.32
CA ILE A 101 4.49 -27.94 37.00
C ILE A 101 5.61 -28.30 37.99
N VAL A 102 6.88 -28.15 37.56
CA VAL A 102 8.05 -28.39 38.41
C VAL A 102 8.11 -27.42 39.61
N GLY A 103 7.73 -26.16 39.43
CA GLY A 103 7.69 -25.16 40.51
C GLY A 103 6.55 -25.34 41.51
N VAL A 104 5.54 -26.15 41.21
CA VAL A 104 4.41 -26.47 42.13
C VAL A 104 4.73 -27.67 43.02
N LEU A 105 5.75 -28.47 42.68
CA LEU A 105 6.21 -29.58 43.51
C LEU A 105 6.89 -29.04 44.80
N PRO A 106 6.40 -29.44 46.00
CA PRO A 106 6.85 -28.87 47.27
C PRO A 106 8.33 -29.14 47.57
N GLU A 107 8.90 -30.22 47.02
CA GLU A 107 10.31 -30.62 47.12
C GLU A 107 11.29 -29.60 46.51
N LEU A 108 10.84 -28.78 45.54
CA LEU A 108 11.66 -27.80 44.82
C LEU A 108 11.23 -26.34 45.04
N ALA A 109 10.21 -26.09 45.86
CA ALA A 109 9.61 -24.77 46.08
C ALA A 109 10.56 -23.73 46.71
N GLY A 110 11.65 -24.19 47.35
CA GLY A 110 12.70 -23.34 47.91
C GLY A 110 13.72 -22.79 46.89
N ASN A 111 13.76 -23.32 45.67
CA ASN A 111 14.74 -22.92 44.67
C ASN A 111 14.24 -21.76 43.80
N TRP A 112 15.11 -20.77 43.58
CA TRP A 112 14.83 -19.61 42.73
C TRP A 112 14.86 -19.94 41.22
N LEU A 113 15.55 -21.02 40.86
CA LEU A 113 15.77 -21.48 39.49
C LEU A 113 14.48 -21.66 38.64
N PRO A 114 13.42 -22.35 39.11
CA PRO A 114 12.17 -22.47 38.35
C PRO A 114 11.42 -21.14 38.13
N LYS A 115 11.75 -20.09 38.88
CA LYS A 115 11.14 -18.75 38.72
C LYS A 115 11.86 -17.91 37.65
N VAL A 116 13.18 -18.05 37.53
CA VAL A 116 14.01 -17.21 36.65
C VAL A 116 14.21 -17.82 35.26
N LEU A 117 14.30 -19.15 35.18
CA LEU A 117 14.45 -19.89 33.92
C LEU A 117 13.37 -19.58 32.85
N PRO A 118 12.06 -19.52 33.16
CA PRO A 118 11.04 -19.16 32.17
C PRO A 118 11.17 -17.70 31.68
N LEU A 119 11.59 -16.79 32.55
CA LEU A 119 11.75 -15.37 32.22
C LEU A 119 12.95 -15.15 31.29
N ALA A 120 14.05 -15.87 31.56
CA ALA A 120 15.22 -15.89 30.68
C ALA A 120 14.91 -16.54 29.31
N ALA A 121 14.16 -17.65 29.29
CA ALA A 121 13.75 -18.29 28.04
C ALA A 121 12.86 -17.39 27.17
N ALA A 122 11.93 -16.65 27.78
CA ALA A 122 11.11 -15.66 27.08
C ALA A 122 11.94 -14.51 26.51
N LEU A 123 12.90 -13.98 27.28
CA LEU A 123 13.83 -12.95 26.81
C LEU A 123 14.71 -13.42 25.64
N VAL A 124 15.26 -14.63 25.73
CA VAL A 124 16.06 -15.24 24.65
C VAL A 124 15.21 -15.42 23.40
N LEU A 125 13.97 -15.89 23.54
CA LEU A 125 13.08 -16.04 22.39
C LEU A 125 12.77 -14.69 21.74
N PHE A 126 12.52 -13.65 22.56
CA PHE A 126 12.30 -12.29 22.07
C PHE A 126 13.52 -11.76 21.30
N CYS A 127 14.74 -11.99 21.80
CA CYS A 127 15.98 -11.61 21.13
C CYS A 127 16.23 -12.40 19.83
N VAL A 128 15.94 -13.71 19.82
CA VAL A 128 16.18 -14.61 18.66
C VAL A 128 15.18 -14.34 17.54
N LEU A 129 13.90 -14.12 17.86
CA LEU A 129 12.87 -13.93 16.84
C LEU A 129 12.94 -12.55 16.17
N LYS A 130 13.68 -11.58 16.73
CA LYS A 130 13.84 -10.21 16.18
C LYS A 130 12.50 -9.61 15.69
N GLN A 131 11.38 -9.99 16.30
CA GLN A 131 10.07 -9.47 15.95
C GLN A 131 10.02 -8.03 16.46
N ASN A 132 10.45 -7.10 15.61
CA ASN A 132 10.43 -5.68 15.86
C ASN A 132 9.02 -5.20 15.48
N PRO A 133 8.11 -4.98 16.45
CA PRO A 133 6.71 -4.66 16.15
C PRO A 133 6.56 -3.30 15.44
N PHE A 134 7.64 -2.54 15.30
CA PHE A 134 7.70 -1.24 14.62
C PHE A 134 8.33 -1.31 13.21
N GLN A 135 8.75 -2.47 12.72
CA GLN A 135 9.18 -2.61 11.33
C GLN A 135 7.95 -2.71 10.42
N ILE A 136 7.37 -1.56 10.08
CA ILE A 136 6.53 -1.43 8.90
C ILE A 136 7.46 -1.59 7.70
N THR A 137 7.54 -2.81 7.17
CA THR A 137 8.32 -3.12 5.97
C THR A 137 7.62 -2.53 4.75
N GLY A 138 7.69 -1.21 4.60
CA GLY A 138 7.30 -0.48 3.39
C GLY A 138 8.29 -0.77 2.26
N ASN A 139 8.37 -2.01 1.80
CA ASN A 139 9.12 -2.37 0.59
C ASN A 139 8.26 -2.08 -0.65
N LEU A 140 8.01 -0.79 -0.92
CA LEU A 140 7.67 -0.33 -2.26
C LEU A 140 8.98 -0.23 -3.06
N LYS A 141 9.52 -1.38 -3.47
CA LYS A 141 10.54 -1.41 -4.53
C LYS A 141 9.81 -1.18 -5.86
N LEU A 142 9.80 0.07 -6.32
CA LEU A 142 9.47 0.39 -7.69
C LEU A 142 10.61 -0.13 -8.58
N GLU A 143 10.54 -1.39 -8.98
CA GLU A 143 11.38 -1.91 -10.07
C GLU A 143 10.89 -1.30 -11.38
N GLY A 144 11.38 -0.08 -11.67
CA GLY A 144 11.18 0.59 -12.94
C GLY A 144 11.98 -0.10 -14.03
N ASN A 145 11.41 -1.14 -14.64
CA ASN A 145 11.92 -1.71 -15.87
C ASN A 145 11.29 -0.95 -17.06
N LEU A 146 11.84 0.22 -17.34
CA LEU A 146 11.59 0.92 -18.61
C LEU A 146 12.72 0.53 -19.56
N ARG A 147 12.45 -0.46 -20.41
CA ARG A 147 13.17 -0.69 -21.67
C ARG A 147 12.16 -0.67 -22.80
#